data_AF-A0A9D2AY60-F1
#
_entry.id   AF-A0A9D2AY60-F1
#
_cell.length_a   1.000
_cell.length_b   1.000
_cell.length_c   1.000
_cell.angle_alpha   90.00
_cell.angle_beta   90.00
_cell.angle_gamma   90.00
#
_symmetry.space_group_name_H-M   'P 1'
#
loop_
_entity.id
_entity.type
_entity.pdbx_description
1 polymer ?
#
loop_
_entity_poly.entity_id
_entity_poly.type
_entity_poly.pdbx_seq_one_letter_code
_entity_poly.pdbx_strand_id
1 'polypeptide(L)'
;PFAHATLLVNYLGMFKRYLYLAEKHFLVALKNTQSEEVKGHLKRNVQSIDAEHREVERFEAEFWDIINAIQEAVATEDPLSAELLSSLEAISKDFVKKSRATVSSMFHLLGMDAARSTSEINSVFRNLYTASQHSLLNL
;
A
#
# COMPACT_ATOMS: atom_id res chain seq x y z
N PRO A 1 -15.49 -12.63 5.47
CA PRO A 1 -15.16 -12.24 4.08
C PRO A 1 -15.22 -10.73 3.84
N PHE A 2 -16.42 -10.13 3.85
CA PHE A 2 -16.59 -8.72 3.46
C PHE A 2 -15.87 -7.71 4.35
N ALA A 3 -15.73 -7.99 5.66
CA ALA A 3 -14.94 -7.14 6.55
C ALA A 3 -13.45 -7.05 6.14
N HIS A 4 -12.84 -8.15 5.67
CA HIS A 4 -11.46 -8.14 5.16
C HIS A 4 -11.38 -7.30 3.88
N ALA A 5 -12.30 -7.52 2.93
CA ALA A 5 -12.34 -6.76 1.70
C ALA A 5 -12.50 -5.25 1.95
N THR A 6 -13.42 -4.83 2.81
CA THR A 6 -13.63 -3.40 3.13
C THR A 6 -12.40 -2.76 3.76
N LEU A 7 -11.79 -3.43 4.75
CA LEU A 7 -10.58 -2.91 5.41
C LEU A 7 -9.40 -2.85 4.44
N LEU A 8 -9.25 -3.88 3.59
CA LEU A 8 -8.17 -3.97 2.62
C LEU A 8 -8.25 -2.89 1.54
N VAL A 9 -9.44 -2.62 0.99
CA VAL A 9 -9.62 -1.56 -0.01
C VAL A 9 -9.31 -0.17 0.58
N ASN A 10 -9.69 0.07 1.85
CA ASN A 10 -9.32 1.31 2.55
C ASN A 10 -7.80 1.42 2.71
N TYR A 11 -7.16 0.33 3.17
CA TYR A 11 -5.72 0.25 3.35
C TYR A 11 -4.95 0.46 2.03
N LEU A 12 -5.40 -0.19 0.96
CA LEU A 12 -4.88 -0.06 -0.40
C LEU A 12 -4.95 1.39 -0.90
N GLY A 13 -6.09 2.07 -0.71
CA GLY A 13 -6.25 3.47 -1.07
C GLY A 13 -5.26 4.37 -0.34
N MET A 14 -5.08 4.16 0.97
CA MET A 14 -4.08 4.89 1.76
C MET A 14 -2.65 4.60 1.32
N PHE A 15 -2.33 3.35 0.97
CA PHE A 15 -0.99 2.97 0.52
C PHE A 15 -0.67 3.60 -0.85
N LYS A 16 -1.61 3.58 -1.80
CA LYS A 16 -1.48 4.28 -3.08
C LYS A 16 -1.27 5.79 -2.88
N ARG A 17 -2.00 6.40 -1.94
CA ARG A 17 -1.82 7.82 -1.58
C ARG A 17 -0.43 8.07 -0.98
N TYR A 18 0.07 7.17 -0.14
CA TYR A 18 1.40 7.25 0.43
C TYR A 18 2.48 7.24 -0.67
N LEU A 19 2.41 6.29 -1.60
CA LEU A 19 3.35 6.19 -2.74
C LEU A 19 3.36 7.47 -3.56
N TYR A 20 2.19 8.01 -3.91
CA TYR A 20 2.06 9.27 -4.64
C TYR A 20 2.72 10.45 -3.91
N LEU A 21 2.48 10.58 -2.60
CA LEU A 21 3.07 11.66 -1.80
C LEU A 21 4.59 11.51 -1.66
N ALA A 22 5.08 10.28 -1.50
CA ALA A 22 6.51 9.98 -1.42
C ALA A 22 7.22 10.30 -2.76
N GLU A 23 6.60 9.92 -3.87
CA GLU A 23 7.12 10.22 -5.22
C GLU A 23 7.23 11.72 -5.44
N LYS A 24 6.14 12.46 -5.15
CA LYS A 24 6.12 13.92 -5.24
C LYS A 24 7.25 14.54 -4.42
N HIS A 25 7.51 14.02 -3.23
CA HIS A 25 8.59 14.50 -2.37
C HIS A 25 9.96 14.32 -3.02
N PHE A 26 10.25 13.12 -3.55
CA PHE A 26 11.53 12.85 -4.23
C PHE A 26 11.68 13.65 -5.54
N LEU A 27 10.61 13.83 -6.31
CA LEU A 27 10.64 14.63 -7.53
C LEU A 27 10.91 16.11 -7.26
N VAL A 28 10.35 16.67 -6.19
CA VAL A 28 10.66 18.04 -5.76
C VAL A 28 12.12 18.15 -5.31
N ALA A 29 12.59 17.20 -4.49
CA ALA A 29 13.99 17.17 -4.07
C ALA A 29 14.96 17.07 -5.27
N LEU A 30 14.60 16.28 -6.28
CA LEU A 30 15.40 16.08 -7.49
C LEU A 30 15.56 17.36 -8.30
N LYS A 31 14.50 18.19 -8.37
CA LYS A 31 14.52 19.49 -9.05
C LYS A 31 15.38 20.52 -8.32
N ASN A 32 15.48 20.43 -7.00
CA ASN A 32 16.13 21.43 -6.16
C ASN A 32 17.60 21.12 -5.86
N THR A 33 18.06 19.89 -6.08
CA THR A 33 19.45 19.51 -5.81
C THR A 33 20.37 19.77 -7.01
N GLN A 34 21.57 20.30 -6.75
CA GLN A 34 22.64 20.45 -7.74
C GLN A 34 23.66 19.29 -7.69
N SER A 35 23.62 18.44 -6.66
CA SER A 35 24.57 17.33 -6.51
C SER A 35 24.15 16.12 -7.36
N GLU A 36 25.01 15.71 -8.29
CA GLU A 36 24.78 14.53 -9.14
C GLU A 36 24.70 13.22 -8.34
N GLU A 37 25.47 13.10 -7.26
CA GLU A 37 25.39 11.96 -6.35
C GLU A 37 23.99 11.87 -5.72
N VAL A 38 23.50 12.99 -5.16
CA VAL A 38 22.16 13.07 -4.56
C VAL A 38 21.08 12.81 -5.60
N LYS A 39 21.21 13.32 -6.83
CA LYS A 39 20.29 13.00 -7.94
C LYS A 39 20.25 11.51 -8.21
N GLY A 40 21.39 10.82 -8.18
CA GLY A 40 21.47 9.38 -8.33
C GLY A 40 20.65 8.62 -7.27
N HIS A 41 20.76 9.01 -6.00
CA HIS A 41 19.95 8.42 -4.91
C HIS A 41 18.46 8.70 -5.09
N LEU A 42 18.08 9.94 -5.39
CA LEU A 42 16.68 10.33 -5.56
C LEU A 42 16.03 9.59 -6.75
N LYS A 43 16.74 9.44 -7.87
CA LYS A 43 16.27 8.65 -9.01
C LYS A 43 16.01 7.19 -8.64
N ARG A 44 16.89 6.56 -7.85
CA ARG A 44 16.66 5.20 -7.34
C ARG A 44 15.41 5.11 -6.46
N ASN A 45 15.17 6.12 -5.62
CA ASN A 45 13.95 6.14 -4.79
C ASN A 45 12.69 6.25 -5.64
N VAL A 46 12.68 7.09 -6.68
CA VAL A 46 11.56 7.19 -7.63
C VAL A 46 11.35 5.85 -8.36
N GLN A 47 12.42 5.23 -8.86
CA GLN A 47 12.34 3.90 -9.50
C GLN A 47 11.82 2.82 -8.56
N SER A 48 12.16 2.89 -7.27
CA SER A 48 11.61 1.99 -6.25
C SER A 48 10.10 2.19 -6.11
N ILE A 49 9.60 3.42 -6.13
CA ILE A 49 8.16 3.70 -6.07
C ILE A 49 7.45 3.19 -7.32
N ASP A 50 8.03 3.35 -8.51
CA ASP A 50 7.47 2.77 -9.74
C ASP A 50 7.34 1.25 -9.64
N ALA A 51 8.30 0.59 -8.97
CA ALA A 51 8.22 -0.85 -8.71
C ALA A 51 7.05 -1.17 -7.77
N GLU A 52 6.87 -0.41 -6.69
CA GLU A 52 5.74 -0.59 -5.77
C GLU A 52 4.39 -0.33 -6.45
N HIS A 53 4.28 0.60 -7.39
CA HIS A 53 3.07 0.80 -8.19
C HIS A 53 2.70 -0.44 -9.00
N ARG A 54 3.67 -1.07 -9.69
CA ARG A 54 3.44 -2.32 -10.43
C ARG A 54 3.04 -3.48 -9.51
N GLU A 55 3.63 -3.53 -8.32
CA GLU A 55 3.27 -4.53 -7.31
C GLU A 55 1.83 -4.35 -6.82
N VAL A 56 1.41 -3.09 -6.64
CA VAL A 56 0.02 -2.75 -6.29
C VAL A 56 -0.94 -3.14 -7.41
N GLU A 57 -0.60 -2.88 -8.66
CA GLU A 57 -1.43 -3.27 -9.82
C GLU A 57 -1.62 -4.79 -9.90
N ARG A 58 -0.53 -5.57 -9.68
CA ARG A 58 -0.62 -7.03 -9.64
C ARG A 58 -1.52 -7.50 -8.48
N PHE A 59 -1.34 -6.91 -7.30
CA PHE A 59 -2.17 -7.22 -6.14
C PHE A 59 -3.65 -6.87 -6.38
N GLU A 60 -3.94 -5.71 -6.98
CA GLU A 60 -5.31 -5.31 -7.31
C GLU A 60 -5.96 -6.32 -8.25
N ALA A 61 -5.24 -6.80 -9.28
CA ALA A 61 -5.76 -7.82 -10.19
C ALA A 61 -6.13 -9.11 -9.43
N GLU A 62 -5.21 -9.66 -8.63
CA GLU A 62 -5.43 -10.89 -7.87
C GLU A 62 -6.55 -10.74 -6.82
N PHE A 63 -6.61 -9.59 -6.14
CA PHE A 63 -7.67 -9.27 -5.20
C PHE A 63 -9.04 -9.24 -5.90
N TRP A 64 -9.15 -8.55 -7.03
CA TRP A 64 -10.41 -8.45 -7.76
C TRP A 64 -10.85 -9.77 -8.37
N ASP A 65 -9.93 -10.63 -8.79
CA ASP A 65 -10.25 -12.00 -9.23
C ASP A 65 -10.92 -12.80 -8.09
N ILE A 66 -10.38 -12.72 -6.87
CA ILE A 66 -10.97 -13.35 -5.69
C ILE A 66 -12.35 -12.76 -5.36
N ILE A 67 -12.50 -11.44 -5.40
CA ILE A 67 -13.78 -10.77 -5.12
C ILE A 67 -14.83 -11.16 -6.17
N ASN A 68 -14.47 -11.20 -7.45
CA ASN A 68 -15.37 -11.59 -8.53
C ASN A 68 -15.84 -13.04 -8.35
N ALA A 69 -14.94 -13.96 -7.97
CA ALA A 69 -15.30 -15.34 -7.67
C ALA A 69 -16.25 -15.46 -6.46
N ILE A 70 -16.04 -14.64 -5.42
CA ILE A 70 -16.95 -14.57 -4.25
C ILE A 70 -18.32 -14.05 -4.69
N GLN A 71 -18.36 -13.02 -5.52
CA GLN A 71 -19.60 -12.42 -6.02
C GLN A 71 -20.39 -13.41 -6.89
N GLU A 72 -19.71 -14.15 -7.77
CA GLU A 72 -20.34 -15.17 -8.61
C GLU A 72 -20.96 -16.27 -7.75
N ALA A 73 -20.21 -16.84 -6.80
CA ALA A 73 -20.73 -17.88 -5.91
C ALA A 73 -21.94 -17.40 -5.09
N VAL A 74 -21.93 -16.14 -4.63
CA VAL A 74 -23.09 -15.55 -3.95
C VAL A 74 -24.27 -15.37 -4.90
N ALA A 75 -24.03 -15.00 -6.16
CA ALA A 75 -25.08 -14.79 -7.16
C ALA A 75 -25.72 -16.11 -7.63
N THR A 76 -24.96 -17.21 -7.67
CA THR A 76 -25.45 -18.55 -8.04
C THR A 76 -26.02 -19.34 -6.86
N GLU A 77 -26.05 -18.75 -5.66
CA GLU A 77 -26.37 -19.43 -4.39
C GLU A 77 -25.46 -20.63 -4.08
N ASP A 78 -24.27 -20.67 -4.69
CA ASP A 78 -23.27 -21.68 -4.41
C ASP A 78 -22.61 -21.45 -3.04
N PRO A 79 -22.27 -22.52 -2.30
CA PRO A 79 -21.53 -22.39 -1.06
C PRO A 79 -20.17 -21.74 -1.31
N LEU A 80 -19.84 -20.69 -0.54
CA LEU A 80 -18.51 -20.12 -0.55
C LEU A 80 -17.49 -21.16 -0.09
N SER A 81 -16.51 -21.45 -0.95
CA SER A 81 -15.46 -22.40 -0.61
C SER A 81 -14.54 -21.84 0.48
N ALA A 82 -14.10 -22.71 1.38
CA ALA A 82 -13.16 -22.34 2.43
C ALA A 82 -11.82 -21.85 1.84
N GLU A 83 -11.44 -22.41 0.71
CA GLU A 83 -10.25 -22.06 -0.07
C GLU A 83 -10.33 -20.60 -0.53
N LEU A 84 -11.46 -20.16 -1.08
CA LEU A 84 -11.63 -18.79 -1.57
C LEU A 84 -11.56 -17.76 -0.44
N LEU A 85 -12.17 -18.09 0.71
CA LEU A 85 -12.11 -17.26 1.91
C LEU A 85 -10.68 -17.19 2.48
N SER A 86 -9.97 -18.31 2.49
CA SER A 86 -8.57 -18.39 2.92
C SER A 86 -7.65 -17.59 1.99
N SER A 87 -7.89 -17.63 0.67
CA SER A 87 -7.13 -16.83 -0.31
C SER A 87 -7.32 -15.33 -0.08
N LEU A 88 -8.56 -14.89 0.19
CA LEU A 88 -8.83 -13.49 0.52
C LEU A 88 -8.11 -13.04 1.80
N GLU A 89 -8.08 -13.89 2.83
CA GLU A 89 -7.36 -13.59 4.07
C GLU A 89 -5.84 -13.53 3.84
N ALA A 90 -5.28 -14.51 3.13
CA ALA A 90 -3.85 -14.59 2.84
C ALA A 90 -3.36 -13.37 2.06
N ILE A 91 -4.01 -13.05 0.94
CA ILE A 91 -3.62 -11.92 0.10
C ILE A 91 -3.73 -10.58 0.86
N SER A 92 -4.74 -10.45 1.74
CA SER A 92 -4.92 -9.26 2.58
C SER A 92 -3.75 -9.06 3.55
N LYS A 93 -3.35 -10.12 4.26
CA LYS A 93 -2.26 -10.07 5.23
C LYS A 93 -0.92 -9.84 4.55
N ASP A 94 -0.67 -10.51 3.42
CA ASP A 94 0.57 -10.36 2.67
C ASP A 94 0.73 -8.95 2.13
N PHE A 95 -0.34 -8.36 1.59
CA PHE A 95 -0.32 -6.97 1.14
C PHE A 95 -0.05 -6.00 2.28
N VAL A 96 -0.78 -6.10 3.39
CA VAL A 96 -0.55 -5.24 4.56
C VAL A 96 0.89 -5.37 5.08
N LYS A 97 1.40 -6.59 5.19
CA LYS A 97 2.79 -6.87 5.60
C LYS A 97 3.80 -6.17 4.71
N LYS A 98 3.66 -6.36 3.39
CA LYS A 98 4.57 -5.76 2.40
C LYS A 98 4.49 -4.24 2.44
N SER A 99 3.28 -3.68 2.38
CA SER A 99 3.06 -2.24 2.42
C SER A 99 3.61 -1.60 3.70
N ARG A 100 3.47 -2.23 4.87
CA ARG A 100 4.06 -1.70 6.11
C ARG A 100 5.59 -1.63 6.02
N ALA A 101 6.22 -2.68 5.51
CA ALA A 101 7.67 -2.70 5.34
C ALA A 101 8.13 -1.60 4.37
N THR A 102 7.43 -1.44 3.25
CA THR A 102 7.68 -0.37 2.26
C THR A 102 7.48 1.03 2.86
N VAL A 103 6.36 1.26 3.55
CA VAL A 103 6.08 2.55 4.21
C VAL A 103 7.16 2.87 5.24
N SER A 104 7.50 1.92 6.10
CA SER A 104 8.53 2.09 7.12
C SER A 104 9.89 2.41 6.52
N SER A 105 10.32 1.70 5.48
CA SER A 105 11.63 1.93 4.86
C SER A 105 11.69 3.28 4.14
N MET A 106 10.64 3.64 3.40
CA MET A 106 10.57 4.89 2.65
C MET A 106 10.46 6.12 3.56
N PHE A 107 9.75 6.02 4.69
CA PHE A 107 9.49 7.19 5.54
C PHE A 107 10.77 7.87 6.02
N HIS A 108 11.79 7.08 6.36
CA HIS A 108 13.11 7.57 6.77
C HIS A 108 13.82 8.37 5.66
N LEU A 109 13.57 8.03 4.39
CA LEU A 109 14.20 8.66 3.24
C LEU A 109 13.58 10.02 2.88
N LEU A 110 12.39 10.32 3.40
CA LEU A 110 11.67 11.56 3.13
C LEU A 110 12.13 12.73 4.02
N GLY A 111 12.89 12.46 5.07
CA GLY A 111 13.45 13.49 5.95
C GLY A 111 12.42 14.22 6.82
N MET A 112 12.85 15.30 7.46
CA MET A 112 12.08 15.97 8.53
C MET A 112 10.78 16.61 8.06
N ASP A 113 10.68 17.06 6.80
CA ASP A 113 9.47 17.71 6.29
C ASP A 113 8.30 16.73 6.19
N ALA A 114 8.57 15.47 5.86
CA ALA A 114 7.57 14.40 5.90
C ALA A 114 7.14 14.04 7.33
N ALA A 115 7.98 14.28 8.35
CA ALA A 115 7.66 13.99 9.75
C ALA A 115 6.85 15.10 10.45
N ARG A 116 6.66 16.27 9.83
CA ARG A 116 5.86 17.35 10.42
C ARG A 116 4.42 16.91 10.64
N SER A 117 3.81 17.31 11.76
CA SER A 117 2.41 16.95 12.09
C SER A 117 1.39 17.50 11.09
N THR A 118 1.72 18.60 10.42
CA THR A 118 0.90 19.23 9.37
C THR A 118 1.08 18.58 8.00
N SER A 119 2.02 17.65 7.85
CA SER A 119 2.31 17.01 6.58
C SER A 119 1.29 15.91 6.29
N GLU A 120 0.74 15.92 5.09
CA GLU A 120 -0.24 14.92 4.67
C GLU A 120 0.36 13.50 4.71
N ILE A 121 1.61 13.34 4.28
CA ILE A 121 2.25 12.01 4.26
C ILE A 121 2.44 11.43 5.67
N ASN A 122 2.63 12.28 6.69
CA ASN A 122 2.66 11.85 8.09
C ASN A 122 1.29 11.35 8.55
N SER A 123 0.22 12.05 8.15
CA SER A 123 -1.14 11.63 8.45
C SER A 123 -1.45 10.26 7.83
N VAL A 124 -1.13 10.09 6.55
CA VAL A 124 -1.31 8.82 5.82
C VAL A 124 -0.46 7.71 6.43
N PHE A 125 0.80 7.99 6.78
CA PHE A 125 1.69 7.06 7.49
C PHE A 125 1.04 6.54 8.79
N ARG A 126 0.57 7.45 9.65
CA ARG A 126 -0.09 7.06 10.92
C ARG A 126 -1.38 6.27 10.69
N ASN A 127 -2.17 6.64 9.69
CA ASN A 127 -3.40 5.94 9.36
C ASN A 127 -3.13 4.51 8.87
N LEU A 128 -2.12 4.31 8.02
CA LEU A 128 -1.68 2.99 7.57
C LEU A 128 -1.21 2.14 8.76
N TYR A 129 -0.37 2.69 9.64
CA TYR A 129 0.05 1.97 10.84
C TYR A 129 -1.13 1.59 11.72
N THR A 130 -2.06 2.51 11.97
CA THR A 130 -3.24 2.25 12.82
C THR A 130 -4.15 1.19 12.20
N ALA A 131 -4.45 1.29 10.91
CA ALA A 131 -5.27 0.32 10.20
C ALA A 131 -4.65 -1.08 10.20
N SER A 132 -3.32 -1.18 10.14
CA SER A 132 -2.61 -2.45 10.23
C SER A 132 -2.65 -3.12 11.61
N GLN A 133 -3.09 -2.42 12.66
CA GLN A 133 -3.28 -3.00 14.00
C GLN A 133 -4.65 -3.66 14.18
N HIS A 134 -5.54 -3.54 13.20
CA HIS A 134 -6.84 -4.20 13.26
C HIS A 134 -6.68 -5.71 13.31
N SER A 135 -7.38 -6.43 14.19
CA SER A 135 -7.18 -7.88 14.42
C SER A 135 -7.27 -8.74 13.16
N LEU A 136 -8.12 -8.35 12.19
CA LEU A 136 -8.26 -9.00 10.88
C LEU A 136 -7.06 -8.79 9.93
N LEU A 137 -6.26 -7.74 10.14
CA LEU A 137 -5.08 -7.39 9.33
C LEU A 137 -3.79 -7.46 10.15
N ASN A 138 -3.89 -7.77 11.44
CA ASN A 138 -2.75 -7.80 12.34
C ASN A 138 -1.84 -8.96 11.95
N LEU A 139 -0.55 -8.71 12.02
CA LEU A 139 0.52 -9.65 11.67
C LEU A 139 0.95 -10.45 12.89
#